data_AF-A0A410DWS8-F1
#
_entry.id   AF-A0A410DWS8-F1
#
_cell.length_a   1.000
_cell.length_b   1.000
_cell.length_c   1.000
_cell.angle_alpha   90.00
_cell.angle_beta   90.00
_cell.angle_gamma   90.00
#
_symmetry.space_group_name_H-M   'P 1'
#
loop_
_entity.id
_entity.type
_entity.pdbx_description
1 polymer ?
#
loop_
_entity_poly.entity_id
_entity_poly.type
_entity_poly.pdbx_seq_one_letter_code
_entity_poly.pdbx_strand_id
1 'polypeptide(L)'
;MEVYNSALDIIATHEIITQKGKMVTVDDHYGALNNIAPKSIPEIVRQFESTFPSGSLFYKNCIAHLNQPSYHLRKIIKLKELYDNDSLESLLRYCIEENIYNINDIKNILKTKYLDIVKGISAKDELLTLSETSRELSYYEEGQF
;
A
#
# COMPACT_ATOMS: atom_id res chain seq x y z
N MET A 1 -37.57 -11.87 -10.43
CA MET A 1 -38.12 -11.11 -11.56
C MET A 1 -37.09 -11.09 -12.65
N GLU A 2 -37.49 -11.49 -13.84
CA GLU A 2 -36.60 -11.63 -14.98
C GLU A 2 -36.98 -10.58 -16.02
N VAL A 3 -35.98 -9.92 -16.58
CA VAL A 3 -36.12 -8.93 -17.64
C VAL A 3 -35.67 -9.61 -18.93
N TYR A 4 -36.49 -9.48 -19.96
CA TYR A 4 -36.28 -10.10 -21.27
C TYR A 4 -36.05 -9.04 -22.33
N ASN A 5 -35.25 -9.35 -23.35
CA ASN A 5 -35.15 -8.54 -24.56
C ASN A 5 -36.35 -8.82 -25.51
N SER A 6 -36.42 -8.08 -26.62
CA SER A 6 -37.48 -8.25 -27.62
C SER A 6 -37.47 -9.62 -28.32
N ALA A 7 -36.40 -10.40 -28.20
CA ALA A 7 -36.27 -11.76 -28.72
C ALA A 7 -36.63 -12.84 -27.69
N LEU A 8 -37.14 -12.44 -26.50
CA LEU A 8 -37.46 -13.31 -25.36
C LEU A 8 -36.24 -14.00 -24.71
N ASP A 9 -35.03 -13.50 -24.94
CA ASP A 9 -33.86 -13.93 -24.18
C ASP A 9 -33.78 -13.19 -22.85
N ILE A 10 -33.37 -13.90 -21.79
CA ILE A 10 -33.19 -13.34 -20.45
C ILE A 10 -31.96 -12.42 -20.46
N ILE A 11 -32.17 -11.14 -20.17
CA ILE A 11 -31.10 -10.13 -20.09
C ILE A 11 -30.71 -9.78 -18.66
N ALA A 12 -31.59 -9.98 -17.68
CA ALA A 12 -31.27 -9.80 -16.27
C ALA A 12 -32.23 -10.55 -15.36
N THR A 13 -31.73 -11.12 -14.27
CA THR A 13 -32.55 -11.75 -13.24
C THR A 13 -32.32 -11.04 -11.91
N HIS A 14 -33.39 -10.45 -11.37
CA HIS A 14 -33.39 -9.76 -10.09
C HIS A 14 -34.16 -10.57 -9.05
N GLU A 15 -33.54 -10.88 -7.91
CA GLU A 15 -34.25 -11.42 -6.76
C GLU A 15 -35.06 -10.29 -6.10
N ILE A 16 -36.40 -10.45 -6.06
CA ILE A 16 -37.27 -9.52 -5.35
C ILE A 16 -37.39 -10.02 -3.90
N ILE A 17 -36.89 -9.22 -2.97
CA ILE A 17 -36.97 -9.51 -1.54
C ILE A 17 -38.34 -9.08 -1.03
N THR A 18 -39.18 -10.03 -0.64
CA THR A 18 -40.53 -9.77 -0.08
C THR A 18 -40.54 -9.51 1.43
N GLN A 19 -39.38 -9.56 2.11
CA GLN A 19 -39.24 -9.27 3.55
C GLN A 19 -38.55 -7.93 3.82
N LYS A 20 -39.21 -7.08 4.62
CA LYS A 20 -38.67 -5.78 5.06
C LYS A 20 -37.40 -5.99 5.90
N GLY A 21 -36.25 -5.51 5.42
CA GLY A 21 -34.98 -5.51 6.16
C GLY A 21 -33.90 -6.49 5.68
N LYS A 22 -34.13 -7.27 4.62
CA LYS A 22 -33.07 -8.05 3.97
C LYS A 22 -32.49 -7.27 2.78
N MET A 23 -31.17 -7.19 2.72
CA MET A 23 -30.40 -6.64 1.60
C MET A 23 -29.69 -7.82 0.92
N VAL A 24 -29.92 -8.00 -0.38
CA VAL A 24 -29.16 -8.96 -1.21
C VAL A 24 -28.02 -8.17 -1.84
N THR A 25 -26.80 -8.45 -1.39
CA THR A 25 -25.56 -7.90 -1.96
C THR A 25 -24.99 -8.89 -2.95
N VAL A 26 -24.81 -8.46 -4.20
CA VAL A 26 -24.12 -9.21 -5.25
C VAL A 26 -22.63 -8.83 -5.19
N ASP A 27 -21.80 -9.77 -4.76
CA ASP A 27 -20.38 -9.59 -4.43
C ASP A 27 -19.53 -9.11 -5.64
N ASP A 28 -19.87 -9.58 -6.85
CA ASP A 28 -19.13 -9.30 -8.10
C ASP A 28 -19.17 -7.84 -8.56
N HIS A 29 -20.08 -7.00 -8.05
CA HIS A 29 -20.16 -5.57 -8.42
C HIS A 29 -19.32 -4.65 -7.51
N TYR A 30 -18.73 -5.18 -6.42
CA TYR A 30 -18.00 -4.39 -5.45
C TYR A 30 -16.49 -4.63 -5.45
N GLY A 31 -15.96 -5.51 -6.31
CA GLY A 31 -14.53 -5.81 -6.39
C GLY A 31 -13.65 -4.57 -6.63
N ALA A 32 -14.12 -3.61 -7.44
CA ALA A 32 -13.45 -2.33 -7.69
C ALA A 32 -13.70 -1.26 -6.60
N LEU A 33 -14.65 -1.50 -5.69
CA LEU A 33 -15.01 -0.65 -4.55
C LEU A 33 -14.47 -1.18 -3.22
N ASN A 34 -13.63 -2.20 -3.25
CA ASN A 34 -12.87 -2.64 -2.08
C ASN A 34 -12.07 -1.45 -1.60
N ASN A 35 -12.58 -0.79 -0.56
CA ASN A 35 -11.90 0.31 0.11
C ASN A 35 -10.61 -0.29 0.65
N ILE A 36 -9.50 -0.06 -0.05
CA ILE A 36 -8.17 -0.57 0.29
C ILE A 36 -7.85 -0.32 1.77
N ALA A 37 -8.38 0.78 2.31
CA ALA A 37 -8.42 1.04 3.73
C ALA A 37 -9.87 0.99 4.30
N PRO A 38 -10.16 0.05 5.22
CA PRO A 38 -11.50 -0.24 5.70
C PRO A 38 -12.05 0.93 6.53
N LYS A 39 -13.36 0.93 6.71
CA LYS A 39 -14.06 2.02 7.41
C LYS A 39 -14.17 1.76 8.92
N SER A 40 -14.21 0.50 9.34
CA SER A 40 -14.36 0.10 10.74
C SER A 40 -13.01 0.05 11.46
N ILE A 41 -12.92 0.56 12.69
CA ILE A 41 -11.67 0.56 13.48
C ILE A 41 -11.14 -0.87 13.71
N PRO A 42 -11.96 -1.86 14.15
CA PRO A 42 -11.51 -3.25 14.26
C PRO A 42 -10.97 -3.84 12.96
N GLU A 43 -11.58 -3.52 11.81
CA GLU A 43 -11.12 -3.99 10.51
C GLU A 43 -9.79 -3.35 10.11
N ILE A 44 -9.60 -2.06 10.39
CA ILE A 44 -8.33 -1.36 10.16
C ILE A 44 -7.20 -2.05 10.93
N VAL A 45 -7.41 -2.34 12.22
CA VAL A 45 -6.42 -3.01 13.05
C VAL A 45 -6.13 -4.41 12.53
N ARG A 46 -7.18 -5.20 12.28
CA ARG A 46 -7.03 -6.57 11.76
C ARG A 46 -6.29 -6.61 10.43
N GLN A 47 -6.60 -5.70 9.51
CA GLN A 47 -5.93 -5.63 8.21
C GLN A 47 -4.49 -5.16 8.36
N PHE A 48 -4.22 -4.23 9.27
CA PHE A 48 -2.88 -3.74 9.54
C PHE A 48 -1.98 -4.85 10.10
N GLU A 49 -2.46 -5.56 11.12
CA GLU A 49 -1.73 -6.68 11.76
C GLU A 49 -1.56 -7.89 10.83
N SER A 50 -2.50 -8.14 9.93
CA SER A 50 -2.36 -9.22 8.94
C SER A 50 -1.48 -8.85 7.75
N THR A 51 -1.37 -7.56 7.42
CA THR A 51 -0.52 -7.10 6.31
C THR A 51 0.95 -7.02 6.73
N PHE A 52 1.22 -6.49 7.92
CA PHE A 52 2.57 -6.16 8.37
C PHE A 52 2.95 -7.06 9.56
N PRO A 53 4.02 -7.88 9.45
CA PRO A 53 4.53 -8.66 10.58
C PRO A 53 4.81 -7.81 11.82
N SER A 54 5.35 -6.59 11.64
CA SER A 54 5.60 -5.64 12.73
C SER A 54 4.37 -4.81 13.13
N GLY A 55 3.23 -5.03 12.48
CA GLY A 55 2.03 -4.21 12.61
C GLY A 55 1.42 -4.21 14.01
N SER A 56 1.41 -5.36 14.70
CA SER A 56 0.87 -5.44 16.07
C SER A 56 1.73 -4.67 17.08
N LEU A 57 3.06 -4.76 16.95
CA LEU A 57 3.99 -4.00 17.79
C LEU A 57 3.88 -2.50 17.55
N PHE A 58 3.83 -2.10 16.27
CA PHE A 58 3.61 -0.70 15.89
C PHE A 58 2.28 -0.18 16.46
N TYR A 59 1.19 -0.94 16.33
CA TYR A 59 -0.12 -0.54 16.83
C TYR A 59 -0.11 -0.35 18.35
N LYS A 60 0.48 -1.29 19.09
CA LYS A 60 0.60 -1.21 20.56
C LYS A 60 1.30 0.07 21.01
N ASN A 61 2.41 0.42 20.36
CA ASN A 61 3.14 1.65 20.69
C ASN A 61 2.37 2.91 20.23
N CYS A 62 1.75 2.85 19.05
CA CYS A 62 0.96 3.94 18.49
C CYS A 62 -0.21 4.36 19.41
N ILE A 63 -0.92 3.40 20.02
CA ILE A 63 -2.01 3.70 20.98
C ILE A 63 -1.52 4.49 22.19
N ALA A 64 -0.29 4.22 22.67
CA ALA A 64 0.26 4.90 23.83
C ALA A 64 0.70 6.35 23.52
N HIS A 65 1.07 6.63 22.27
CA HIS A 65 1.63 7.92 21.86
C HIS A 65 0.66 8.85 21.12
N LEU A 66 -0.45 8.33 20.59
CA LEU A 66 -1.36 9.09 19.72
C LEU A 66 -2.82 9.02 20.18
N ASN A 67 -3.51 10.16 20.06
CA ASN A 67 -4.93 10.27 20.38
C ASN A 67 -5.85 9.63 19.32
N GLN A 68 -5.38 9.45 18.07
CA GLN A 68 -6.17 8.89 16.97
C GLN A 68 -5.39 7.82 16.17
N PRO A 69 -5.04 6.68 16.78
CA PRO A 69 -4.22 5.67 16.15
C PRO A 69 -4.87 5.09 14.88
N SER A 70 -6.19 4.89 14.89
CA SER A 70 -6.93 4.35 13.74
C SER A 70 -6.81 5.21 12.47
N TYR A 71 -6.75 6.53 12.61
CA TYR A 71 -6.53 7.45 11.48
C TYR A 71 -5.16 7.21 10.84
N HIS A 72 -4.12 7.10 11.67
CA HIS A 72 -2.75 6.87 11.20
C HIS A 72 -2.61 5.49 10.54
N LEU A 73 -3.09 4.43 11.18
CA LEU A 73 -3.08 3.07 10.61
C LEU A 73 -3.78 3.04 9.24
N ARG A 74 -4.97 3.67 9.15
CA ARG A 74 -5.71 3.75 7.89
C ARG A 74 -4.90 4.42 6.78
N LYS A 75 -4.20 5.50 7.09
CA LYS A 75 -3.36 6.20 6.12
C LYS A 75 -2.15 5.38 5.70
N ILE A 76 -1.56 4.61 6.60
CA ILE A 76 -0.45 3.70 6.28
C ILE A 76 -0.94 2.57 5.36
N ILE A 77 -2.12 1.99 5.63
CA ILE A 77 -2.72 0.98 4.73
C ILE A 77 -2.91 1.55 3.32
N LYS A 78 -3.30 2.83 3.18
CA LYS A 78 -3.41 3.48 1.86
C LYS A 78 -2.08 3.62 1.14
N LEU A 79 -0.95 3.66 1.85
CA LEU A 79 0.37 3.73 1.21
C LEU A 79 0.68 2.47 0.40
N LYS A 80 -0.02 1.35 0.65
CA LYS A 80 0.08 0.13 -0.16
C LYS A 80 -0.32 0.33 -1.63
N GLU A 81 -1.06 1.39 -1.95
CA GLU A 81 -1.37 1.77 -3.34
C GLU A 81 -0.13 2.24 -4.10
N LEU A 82 0.90 2.70 -3.38
CA LEU A 82 2.07 3.37 -3.94
C LEU A 82 3.37 2.61 -3.67
N TYR A 83 3.41 1.76 -2.64
CA TYR A 83 4.61 1.08 -2.17
C TYR A 83 4.34 -0.39 -1.86
N ASP A 84 5.32 -1.23 -2.12
CA ASP A 84 5.28 -2.65 -1.82
C ASP A 84 5.22 -2.91 -0.31
N ASN A 85 4.63 -4.05 0.07
CA ASN A 85 4.48 -4.42 1.48
C ASN A 85 5.83 -4.56 2.20
N ASP A 86 6.85 -5.09 1.52
CA ASP A 86 8.18 -5.30 2.11
C ASP A 86 8.87 -3.97 2.41
N SER A 87 8.77 -3.01 1.49
CA SER A 87 9.28 -1.64 1.65
C SER A 87 8.60 -0.93 2.83
N LEU A 88 7.28 -1.09 2.94
CA LEU A 88 6.50 -0.53 4.05
C LEU A 88 6.79 -1.23 5.38
N GLU A 89 7.05 -2.54 5.40
CA GLU A 89 7.45 -3.28 6.60
C GLU A 89 8.81 -2.80 7.12
N SER A 90 9.80 -2.61 6.25
CA SER A 90 11.11 -2.03 6.62
C SER A 90 10.96 -0.61 7.17
N LEU A 91 10.10 0.20 6.56
CA LEU A 91 9.76 1.53 7.07
C LEU A 91 9.11 1.46 8.45
N LEU A 92 8.16 0.55 8.67
CA LEU A 92 7.49 0.39 9.96
C LEU A 92 8.48 -0.01 11.06
N ARG A 93 9.44 -0.89 10.77
CA ARG A 93 10.50 -1.26 11.72
C ARG A 93 11.35 -0.05 12.10
N TYR A 94 11.80 0.72 11.12
CA TYR A 94 12.55 1.96 11.37
C TYR A 94 11.74 2.95 12.22
N CYS A 95 10.44 3.08 11.94
CA CYS A 95 9.55 3.93 12.72
C CYS A 95 9.38 3.45 14.17
N ILE A 96 9.39 2.15 14.44
CA ILE A 96 9.36 1.60 15.80
C ILE A 96 10.66 1.94 16.55
N GLU A 97 11.82 1.78 15.90
CA GLU A 97 13.13 2.06 16.51
C GLU A 97 13.28 3.54 16.88
N GLU A 98 12.89 4.43 15.97
CA GLU A 98 12.95 5.89 16.18
C GLU A 98 11.75 6.45 16.96
N ASN A 99 10.79 5.59 17.36
CA ASN A 99 9.55 5.97 18.05
C ASN A 99 8.70 7.01 17.31
N ILE A 100 8.61 6.88 15.98
CA ILE A 100 7.87 7.78 15.09
C ILE A 100 6.56 7.12 14.66
N TYR A 101 5.43 7.62 15.17
CA TYR A 101 4.11 7.02 14.93
C TYR A 101 3.17 7.92 14.10
N ASN A 102 3.50 9.20 13.93
CA ASN A 102 2.66 10.15 13.22
C ASN A 102 2.78 9.96 11.70
N ILE A 103 1.63 9.96 11.02
CA ILE A 103 1.57 9.80 9.56
C ILE A 103 2.34 10.89 8.80
N ASN A 104 2.35 12.13 9.31
CA ASN A 104 3.06 13.22 8.63
C ASN A 104 4.57 12.99 8.67
N ASP A 105 5.07 12.52 9.80
CA ASP A 105 6.49 12.20 9.99
C ASP A 105 6.87 10.95 9.19
N ILE A 106 6.04 9.92 9.20
CA ILE A 106 6.20 8.72 8.36
C ILE A 106 6.27 9.12 6.88
N LYS A 107 5.38 10.00 6.41
CA LYS A 107 5.43 10.53 5.03
C LYS A 107 6.70 11.33 4.75
N ASN A 108 7.21 12.05 5.74
CA ASN A 108 8.44 12.81 5.59
C ASN A 108 9.66 11.89 5.48
N ILE A 109 9.73 10.84 6.29
CA ILE A 109 10.73 9.76 6.19
C ILE A 109 10.64 9.10 4.83
N LEU A 110 9.43 8.84 4.36
CA LEU A 110 9.20 8.24 3.04
C LEU A 110 9.68 9.15 1.89
N LYS A 111 9.67 10.48 2.08
CA LYS A 111 10.24 11.41 1.08
C LYS A 111 11.76 11.53 1.16
N THR A 112 12.33 11.41 2.35
CA THR A 112 13.73 11.78 2.61
C THR A 112 14.67 10.58 2.69
N LYS A 113 14.20 9.48 3.28
CA LYS A 113 15.00 8.30 3.63
C LYS A 113 14.47 6.99 3.05
N TYR A 114 13.46 7.03 2.18
CA TYR A 114 12.88 5.80 1.61
C TYR A 114 13.92 4.96 0.86
N LEU A 115 14.78 5.60 0.06
CA LEU A 115 15.84 4.89 -0.65
C LEU A 115 16.85 4.25 0.32
N ASP A 116 17.21 4.94 1.39
CA ASP A 116 18.14 4.43 2.39
C ASP A 116 17.57 3.22 3.16
N ILE A 117 16.27 3.29 3.51
CA ILE A 117 15.57 2.26 4.28
C ILE A 117 15.23 1.03 3.42
N VAL A 118 14.84 1.23 2.16
CA VAL A 118 14.33 0.16 1.29
C VAL A 118 15.43 -0.49 0.47
N LYS A 119 16.37 0.28 -0.07
CA LYS A 119 17.47 -0.31 -0.85
C LYS A 119 18.60 -0.85 0.02
N GLY A 120 18.59 -0.59 1.32
CA GLY A 120 19.70 -0.99 2.19
C GLY A 120 21.04 -0.56 1.58
N ILE A 121 21.10 0.67 1.04
CA ILE A 121 22.35 1.21 0.53
C ILE A 121 23.21 1.51 1.77
N SER A 122 23.88 0.47 2.25
CA SER A 122 25.33 0.60 2.39
C SER A 122 25.80 1.20 1.08
N ALA A 123 26.14 2.48 1.10
CA ALA A 123 26.65 3.27 -0.03
C ALA A 123 27.98 2.74 -0.60
N LYS A 124 28.25 1.44 -0.43
CA LYS A 124 29.44 0.73 -0.85
C LYS A 124 29.20 -0.30 -1.96
N ASP A 125 28.01 -0.89 -2.12
CA ASP A 125 27.87 -2.06 -3.02
C ASP A 125 27.35 -1.75 -4.46
N GLU A 126 26.62 -0.66 -4.71
CA GLU A 126 26.16 -0.33 -6.09
C GLU A 126 27.09 0.64 -6.85
N LEU A 127 28.20 1.10 -6.26
CA LEU A 127 29.22 1.89 -6.96
C LEU A 127 30.18 1.03 -7.81
N LEU A 128 29.98 -0.29 -7.87
CA LEU A 128 30.95 -1.23 -8.46
C LEU A 128 30.65 -1.71 -9.89
N THR A 129 29.65 -1.17 -10.61
CA THR A 129 29.42 -1.59 -12.02
C THR A 129 29.15 -0.44 -13.00
N LEU A 130 29.67 0.77 -12.75
CA LEU A 130 29.74 1.84 -13.77
C LEU A 130 31.08 1.88 -14.52
N SER A 131 32.09 1.13 -14.06
CA SER A 131 33.37 1.02 -14.76
C SER A 131 33.29 0.19 -16.05
N GLU A 132 32.27 -0.64 -16.22
CA GLU A 132 32.14 -1.51 -17.40
C GLU A 132 31.37 -0.88 -18.56
N THR A 133 30.62 0.21 -18.33
CA THR A 133 29.80 0.87 -19.37
C THR A 133 30.29 2.26 -19.76
N SER A 134 31.29 2.80 -19.05
CA SER A 134 31.90 4.08 -19.36
C SER A 134 32.98 3.92 -20.43
N ARG A 135 32.63 4.18 -21.70
CA ARG A 135 33.65 4.33 -22.76
C ARG A 135 34.44 5.61 -22.52
N GLU A 136 35.76 5.54 -22.59
CA GLU A 136 36.59 6.74 -22.53
C GLU A 136 36.30 7.67 -23.71
N LEU A 137 36.34 8.99 -23.45
CA LEU A 137 36.03 10.03 -24.43
C LEU A 137 36.92 9.96 -25.68
N SER A 138 38.13 9.42 -25.52
CA SER A 138 39.14 9.14 -26.56
C SER A 138 38.60 8.31 -27.72
N TYR A 139 37.55 7.50 -27.48
CA TYR A 139 36.89 6.69 -28.52
C TYR A 139 36.33 7.53 -29.69
N TYR A 140 36.03 8.81 -29.49
CA TYR A 140 35.47 9.68 -30.54
C TYR A 140 36.51 10.59 -31.21
N GLU A 141 37.76 10.58 -30.74
CA GLU A 141 38.81 11.45 -31.29
C GLU A 141 39.51 10.84 -32.52
N GLU A 142 39.44 9.51 -32.71
CA GLU A 142 40.10 8.83 -33.84
C GLU A 142 39.40 8.99 -35.20
N GLY A 143 38.24 9.66 -35.25
CA GLY A 143 37.39 9.73 -36.45
C GLY A 143 37.37 11.07 -37.21
N GLN A 144 38.21 12.04 -36.86
CA GLN A 144 38.23 13.36 -37.50
C GLN A 144 39.45 13.49 -38.43
N PHE A 145 39.36 12.90 -39.63
CA PHE A 145 40.25 13.19 -40.77
C PHE A 145 39.43 13.57 -42.00
#